data_AF-A0AAD7EQ13-F1
#
_entry.id   AF-A0AAD7EQ13-F1
#
_cell.length_a   1.000
_cell.length_b   1.000
_cell.length_c   1.000
_cell.angle_alpha   90.00
_cell.angle_beta   90.00
_cell.angle_gamma   90.00
#
_symmetry.space_group_name_H-M   'P 1'
#
loop_
_entity.id
_entity.type
_entity.pdbx_description
1 polymer ?
#
loop_
_entity_poly.entity_id
_entity_poly.type
_entity_poly.pdbx_seq_one_letter_code
_entity_poly.pdbx_strand_id
1 'polypeptide(L)'
;MEAVTSFGSYDHTQGGHIVFADDHGMFEMPVGTTVLFPAGTKRYTFAAVGKNEHRYLFRQFCSAGVLRWIDKGGRTDLQFAREASLEEQAAWEAMRQQRGQTSCTQ
;
A
#
# COMPACT_ATOMS: atom_id res chain seq x y z
N MET A 1 2.29 -1.99 -2.20
CA MET A 1 1.09 -1.12 -2.16
C MET A 1 -0.09 -1.96 -1.71
N GLU A 2 -0.99 -1.37 -0.93
CA GLU A 2 -2.23 -2.03 -0.51
C GLU A 2 -3.41 -1.10 -0.76
N ALA A 3 -4.48 -1.68 -1.31
CA ALA A 3 -5.79 -1.06 -1.42
C ALA A 3 -6.76 -1.83 -0.54
N VAL A 4 -7.52 -1.11 0.27
CA VAL A 4 -8.54 -1.67 1.16
C VAL A 4 -9.87 -1.05 0.82
N THR A 5 -10.83 -1.87 0.42
CA THR A 5 -12.20 -1.44 0.14
C THR A 5 -13.12 -1.95 1.23
N SER A 6 -13.98 -1.06 1.75
CA SER A 6 -14.95 -1.41 2.78
C SER A 6 -16.34 -1.66 2.24
N PHE A 7 -17.03 -2.66 2.79
CA PHE A 7 -18.38 -3.07 2.45
C PHE A 7 -19.18 -3.42 3.71
N GLY A 8 -20.49 -3.59 3.56
CA GLY A 8 -21.40 -4.04 4.61
C GLY A 8 -22.35 -2.95 5.08
N SER A 9 -22.79 -3.05 6.32
CA SER A 9 -23.73 -2.13 6.98
C SER A 9 -23.24 -1.85 8.40
N TYR A 10 -22.71 -0.65 8.59
CA TYR A 10 -22.19 -0.14 9.87
C TYR A 10 -22.15 1.41 9.83
N ASP A 11 -22.16 2.04 10.99
CA ASP A 11 -21.95 3.48 11.13
C ASP A 11 -20.44 3.80 11.09
N HIS A 12 -19.99 4.32 9.94
CA HIS A 12 -18.58 4.66 9.72
C HIS A 12 -18.10 5.89 10.50
N THR A 13 -18.98 6.59 11.23
CA THR A 13 -18.62 7.73 12.09
C THR A 13 -18.36 7.28 13.54
N GLN A 14 -18.89 6.12 13.92
CA GLN A 14 -18.77 5.56 15.27
C GLN A 14 -17.74 4.42 15.35
N GLY A 15 -17.42 3.80 14.22
CA GLY A 15 -16.51 2.66 14.19
C GLY A 15 -16.04 2.30 12.80
N GLY A 16 -15.28 1.21 12.70
CA GLY A 16 -14.77 0.74 11.42
C GLY A 16 -13.67 1.61 10.79
N HIS A 17 -13.09 2.54 11.53
CA HIS A 17 -11.98 3.37 11.05
C HIS A 17 -10.71 2.55 10.78
N ILE A 18 -9.84 3.08 9.92
CA ILE A 18 -8.45 2.62 9.83
C ILE A 18 -7.57 3.57 10.67
N VAL A 19 -6.73 2.99 11.51
CA VAL A 19 -5.85 3.74 12.42
C VAL A 19 -4.41 3.47 12.01
N PHE A 20 -3.67 4.53 11.65
CA PHE A 20 -2.24 4.47 11.39
C PHE A 20 -1.47 4.85 12.66
N ALA A 21 -0.79 3.87 13.25
CA ALA A 21 -0.12 4.05 14.54
C ALA A 21 1.07 5.01 14.46
N ASP A 22 1.74 5.07 13.30
CA ASP A 22 2.94 5.89 13.10
C ASP A 22 2.62 7.37 12.84
N ASP A 23 1.43 7.65 12.31
CA ASP A 23 1.00 9.02 11.93
C ASP A 23 -0.04 9.59 12.90
N HIS A 24 -0.40 8.83 13.94
CA HIS A 24 -1.48 9.13 14.88
C HIS A 24 -2.81 9.50 14.18
N GLY A 25 -3.00 9.01 12.95
CA GLY A 25 -4.13 9.32 12.10
C GLY A 25 -5.22 8.26 12.19
N MET A 26 -6.47 8.71 12.32
CA MET A 26 -7.65 7.87 12.21
C MET A 26 -8.48 8.35 11.02
N PHE A 27 -8.76 7.44 10.09
CA PHE A 27 -9.54 7.74 8.90
C PHE A 27 -10.83 6.96 8.91
N GLU A 28 -11.94 7.67 8.74
CA GLU A 28 -13.23 7.05 8.50
C GLU A 28 -13.20 6.24 7.21
N MET A 29 -13.87 5.11 7.23
CA MET A 29 -14.06 4.30 6.04
C MET A 29 -15.56 4.16 5.81
N PRO A 30 -16.20 5.04 5.02
CA PRO A 30 -17.58 4.81 4.59
C PRO A 30 -17.70 3.56 3.72
N VAL A 31 -18.89 2.94 3.72
CA VAL A 31 -19.19 1.79 2.85
C VAL A 31 -18.96 2.17 1.38
N GLY A 32 -18.25 1.33 0.64
CA GLY A 32 -17.86 1.57 -0.76
C GLY A 32 -16.55 2.35 -0.93
N THR A 33 -15.94 2.84 0.16
CA THR A 33 -14.68 3.58 0.09
C THR A 33 -13.50 2.64 -0.09
N THR A 34 -12.57 3.04 -0.97
CA THR A 34 -11.26 2.40 -1.13
C THR A 34 -10.16 3.36 -0.67
N VAL A 35 -9.31 2.90 0.24
CA VAL A 35 -8.10 3.63 0.65
C VAL A 35 -6.88 2.93 0.07
N LEU A 36 -5.98 3.70 -0.55
CA LEU A 36 -4.71 3.23 -1.10
C LEU A 36 -3.56 3.79 -0.25
N PHE A 37 -2.69 2.91 0.25
CA PHE A 37 -1.53 3.34 1.03
C PHE A 37 -0.33 2.39 0.86
N PRO A 38 0.89 2.84 1.24
CA PRO A 38 2.10 2.03 1.11
C PRO A 38 2.17 0.93 2.20
N ALA A 39 1.59 -0.23 1.92
CA ALA A 39 1.71 -1.38 2.82
C ALA A 39 3.15 -1.80 3.09
N GLY A 40 3.41 -2.17 4.35
CA GLY A 40 4.73 -2.57 4.85
C GLY A 40 5.61 -1.42 5.34
N THR A 41 5.18 -0.17 5.17
CA THR A 41 5.90 1.02 5.72
C THR A 41 5.22 1.61 6.95
N LYS A 42 3.89 1.46 7.07
CA LYS A 42 3.10 1.98 8.18
C LYS A 42 2.47 0.83 8.96
N ARG A 43 2.46 0.93 10.28
CA ARG A 43 1.67 0.06 11.17
C ARG A 43 0.25 0.58 11.23
N TYR A 44 -0.72 -0.27 10.93
CA TYR A 44 -2.14 0.10 10.99
C TYR A 44 -3.00 -1.00 11.58
N THR A 45 -4.17 -0.60 12.08
CA THR A 45 -5.21 -1.49 12.58
C THR A 45 -6.58 -1.03 12.08
N PHE A 46 -7.56 -1.92 12.19
CA PHE A 46 -8.94 -1.61 11.87
C PHE A 46 -9.76 -1.58 13.16
N ALA A 47 -10.44 -0.46 13.42
CA ALA A 47 -11.32 -0.33 14.58
C ALA A 47 -12.51 -1.31 14.45
N ALA A 48 -12.99 -1.79 15.60
CA ALA A 48 -14.19 -2.61 15.64
C ALA A 48 -15.41 -1.83 15.13
N VAL A 49 -16.43 -2.56 14.69
CA VAL A 49 -17.77 -2.03 14.44
C VAL A 49 -18.69 -2.38 15.61
N GLY A 50 -19.88 -1.80 15.66
CA GLY A 50 -20.88 -2.06 16.69
C GLY A 50 -21.31 -3.53 16.75
N LYS A 51 -21.87 -3.94 17.90
CA LYS A 51 -22.24 -5.34 18.20
C LYS A 51 -23.16 -5.99 17.16
N ASN A 52 -24.03 -5.22 16.51
CA ASN A 52 -25.01 -5.69 15.52
C ASN A 52 -24.69 -5.17 14.11
N GLU A 53 -23.48 -4.68 13.89
CA GLU A 53 -23.03 -4.16 12.62
C GLU A 53 -22.13 -5.17 11.91
N HIS A 54 -22.14 -5.12 10.59
CA HIS A 54 -21.36 -6.04 9.76
C HIS A 54 -20.50 -5.25 8.80
N ARG A 55 -19.19 -5.42 8.91
CA ARG A 55 -18.22 -4.84 7.98
C ARG A 55 -17.38 -5.92 7.35
N TYR A 56 -17.22 -5.80 6.04
CA TYR A 56 -16.33 -6.64 5.24
C TYR A 56 -15.26 -5.76 4.61
N LEU A 57 -14.04 -6.25 4.60
CA LEU A 57 -12.91 -5.57 3.98
C LEU A 57 -12.37 -6.45 2.86
N PHE A 58 -12.30 -5.91 1.65
CA PHE A 58 -11.58 -6.52 0.56
C PHE A 58 -10.20 -5.87 0.45
N ARG A 59 -9.15 -6.67 0.59
CA ARG A 59 -7.78 -6.17 0.56
C ARG A 59 -7.05 -6.70 -0.66
N GLN A 60 -6.49 -5.77 -1.42
CA GLN A 60 -5.67 -6.07 -2.57
C GLN A 60 -4.25 -5.60 -2.26
N PHE A 61 -3.28 -6.50 -2.42
CA PHE A 61 -1.88 -6.21 -2.15
C PHE A 61 -1.02 -6.58 -3.35
N CYS A 62 -0.11 -5.68 -3.70
CA CYS A 62 0.96 -5.96 -4.64
C CYS A 62 2.31 -5.77 -3.94
N SER A 63 3.12 -6.83 -3.92
CA SER A 63 4.42 -6.82 -3.27
C SER A 63 5.41 -5.94 -4.04
N ALA A 64 6.25 -5.22 -3.31
CA ALA A 64 7.29 -4.40 -3.93
C ALA A 64 8.26 -5.24 -4.77
N GLY A 65 8.46 -6.52 -4.43
CA GLY A 65 9.31 -7.43 -5.20
C GLY A 65 8.78 -7.70 -6.60
N VAL A 66 7.47 -7.94 -6.74
CA VAL A 66 6.82 -8.15 -8.04
C VAL A 66 6.93 -6.89 -8.89
N LEU A 67 6.65 -5.71 -8.32
CA LEU A 67 6.79 -4.44 -9.04
C LEU A 67 8.23 -4.21 -9.51
N ARG A 68 9.24 -4.45 -8.65
CA ARG A 68 10.65 -4.35 -9.03
C ARG A 68 11.02 -5.30 -10.18
N TRP A 69 10.49 -6.52 -10.17
CA TRP A 69 10.73 -7.49 -11.24
C TRP A 69 10.11 -7.04 -12.56
N ILE A 70 8.90 -6.48 -12.54
CA ILE A 70 8.24 -5.87 -13.71
C ILE A 70 9.06 -4.68 -14.22
N ASP A 71 9.48 -3.77 -13.32
CA ASP A 71 10.31 -2.60 -13.68
C ASP A 71 11.64 -3.02 -14.33
N LYS A 72 12.16 -4.18 -13.93
CA LYS A 72 13.37 -4.79 -14.52
C LYS A 72 13.08 -5.57 -15.80
N GLY A 73 11.88 -5.49 -16.37
CA GLY A 73 11.51 -6.20 -17.60
C GLY A 73 11.41 -7.71 -17.41
N GLY A 74 11.02 -8.17 -16.23
CA GLY A 74 10.88 -9.59 -15.94
C GLY A 74 12.20 -10.29 -15.55
N ARG A 75 13.22 -9.52 -15.17
CA ARG A 75 14.54 -10.04 -14.75
C ARG A 75 14.67 -10.05 -13.23
N THR A 76 15.29 -11.10 -12.70
CA THR A 76 15.75 -11.13 -11.31
C THR A 76 16.82 -10.06 -11.06
N ASP A 77 17.11 -9.74 -9.80
CA ASP A 77 18.16 -8.79 -9.46
C ASP A 77 19.53 -9.20 -10.03
N LEU A 78 19.82 -10.50 -10.04
CA LEU A 78 21.07 -11.04 -10.59
C LEU A 78 21.13 -10.94 -12.13
N GLN A 79 20.03 -11.26 -12.81
CA GLN A 79 19.95 -11.13 -14.28
C GLN A 79 20.08 -9.68 -14.70
N PHE A 80 19.34 -8.78 -14.05
CA PHE A 80 19.40 -7.36 -14.33
C PHE A 80 20.83 -6.81 -14.13
N ALA A 81 21.51 -7.19 -13.05
CA ALA A 81 22.89 -6.75 -12.80
C ALA A 81 23.89 -7.24 -13.86
N ARG A 82 23.63 -8.38 -14.50
CA ARG A 82 24.51 -8.97 -15.53
C ARG A 82 24.22 -8.44 -16.93
N GLU A 83 22.96 -8.18 -17.23
CA GLU A 83 22.47 -8.00 -18.60
C GLU A 83 22.01 -6.56 -18.90
N ALA A 84 21.70 -5.76 -17.88
CA ALA A 84 21.19 -4.40 -18.09
C ALA A 84 22.29 -3.49 -18.64
N SER A 85 21.93 -2.70 -19.65
CA SER A 85 22.74 -1.60 -20.16
C SER A 85 22.96 -0.51 -19.11
N LEU A 86 23.98 0.33 -19.31
CA LEU A 86 24.23 1.48 -18.43
C LEU A 86 23.03 2.44 -18.36
N GLU A 87 22.29 2.58 -19.46
CA GLU A 87 21.07 3.38 -19.53
C GLU A 87 19.96 2.80 -18.65
N GLU A 88 19.69 1.49 -18.77
CA GLU A 88 18.71 0.80 -17.94
C GLU A 88 19.07 0.86 -16.44
N GLN A 89 20.36 0.75 -16.11
CA GLN A 89 20.85 0.86 -14.73
C GLN A 89 20.61 2.27 -14.18
N ALA A 90 20.98 3.32 -14.93
CA ALA A 90 20.76 4.71 -14.54
C ALA A 90 19.26 5.04 -14.38
N ALA A 91 18.42 4.57 -15.31
CA ALA A 91 16.98 4.75 -15.24
C ALA A 91 16.37 4.07 -14.01
N TRP A 92 16.83 2.85 -13.68
CA TRP A 92 16.40 2.13 -12.49
C TRP A 92 16.80 2.87 -11.21
N GLU A 93 18.03 3.38 -11.12
CA GLU A 93 18.50 4.14 -9.95
C GLU A 93 17.71 5.43 -9.74
N ALA A 94 17.46 6.20 -10.81
CA ALA A 94 16.67 7.41 -10.77
C ALA A 94 15.24 7.13 -10.28
N MET A 95 14.58 6.11 -10.84
CA MET A 95 13.25 5.67 -10.39
C MET A 95 13.24 5.29 -8.91
N ARG A 96 14.28 4.56 -8.47
CA ARG A 96 14.42 4.14 -7.07
C ARG A 96 14.54 5.32 -6.12
N GLN A 97 15.33 6.34 -6.47
CA GLN A 97 15.48 7.55 -5.68
C GLN A 97 14.16 8.33 -5.57
N GLN A 98 13.43 8.47 -6.67
CA GLN A 98 12.12 9.13 -6.69
C GLN A 98 11.09 8.42 -5.78
N ARG A 99 11.05 7.08 -5.82
CA ARG A 99 10.15 6.27 -4.96
C ARG A 99 10.58 6.26 -3.49
N GLY A 100 11.88 6.32 -3.22
CA GLY A 100 12.41 6.46 -1.86
C GLY A 100 11.98 7.77 -1.21
N GLN A 101 12.06 8.88 -1.95
CA GLN A 101 11.66 10.21 -1.46
C GLN A 101 10.17 10.28 -1.12
N THR A 102 9.29 9.75 -1.98
CA THR A 102 7.83 9.76 -1.72
C THR A 102 7.41 8.94 -0.50
N SER A 103 8.23 7.98 -0.05
CA SER A 103 7.97 7.20 1.17
C SER A 103 8.33 7.92 2.47
N CYS A 104 9.18 8.95 2.40
CA CYS A 104 9.72 9.67 3.56
C CYS A 104 9.00 11.01 3.83
N THR A 105 8.07 11.42 2.98
CA THR A 105 7.40 12.74 3.05
C THR A 105 5.88 12.65 3.29
N GLN A 106 5.38 11.53 3.84
CA GLN A 106 3.97 11.37 4.23
C GLN A 106 3.83 11.05 5.71
#